data_AF-A0A9Q3EST7-F1
#
_entry.id   AF-A0A9Q3EST7-F1
#
_cell.length_a   1.000
_cell.length_b   1.000
_cell.length_c   1.000
_cell.angle_alpha   90.00
_cell.angle_beta   90.00
_cell.angle_gamma   90.00
#
_symmetry.space_group_name_H-M   'P 1'
#
loop_
_entity.id
_entity.type
_entity.pdbx_description
1 polymer ?
#
loop_
_entity_poly.entity_id
_entity_poly.type
_entity_poly.pdbx_seq_one_letter_code
_entity_poly.pdbx_strand_id
1 'polypeptide(L)'
;MPDLKLPFKLYIDAYVEVLGAELHQTQINHDKPDEGPLYFNLRKINPTEERYGSGKMECLCLVQDLEKLHYFLDGTVFDVITDCNSVKYLLKMKTSNRHMLRWKISIQEYGGNLTRAHRYESIHKSSYGLRRLALANTPESPAWVPQEEHHIEGLCVTDFGTEFFNQVKESYEMDKKFNI
;
A
#
# COMPACT_ATOMS: atom_id res chain seq x y z
N MET A 1 -4.58 -23.90 -4.63
CA MET A 1 -4.71 -22.98 -3.47
C MET A 1 -3.32 -22.51 -3.09
N PRO A 2 -3.14 -21.26 -2.64
CA PRO A 2 -1.83 -20.76 -2.19
C PRO A 2 -1.39 -21.48 -0.91
N ASP A 3 -0.10 -21.80 -0.82
CA ASP A 3 0.51 -22.43 0.36
C ASP A 3 1.28 -21.38 1.17
N LEU A 4 0.77 -20.99 2.33
CA LEU A 4 1.40 -19.96 3.17
C LEU A 4 2.80 -20.35 3.70
N LYS A 5 3.18 -21.63 3.59
CA LYS A 5 4.52 -22.09 4.01
C LYS A 5 5.58 -21.85 2.94
N LEU A 6 5.18 -21.64 1.69
CA LEU A 6 6.08 -21.40 0.57
C LEU A 6 6.24 -19.91 0.33
N PRO A 7 7.45 -19.46 -0.10
CA PRO A 7 7.69 -18.04 -0.30
C PRO A 7 6.87 -17.50 -1.47
N PHE A 8 6.35 -16.29 -1.30
CA PHE A 8 5.68 -15.55 -2.36
C PHE A 8 6.65 -14.66 -3.13
N LYS A 9 6.28 -14.30 -4.35
CA LYS A 9 6.99 -13.30 -5.17
C LYS A 9 6.02 -12.21 -5.58
N LEU A 10 6.25 -11.00 -5.08
CA LEU A 10 5.49 -9.81 -5.42
C LEU A 10 6.27 -9.02 -6.46
N TYR A 11 5.80 -9.05 -7.70
CA TYR A 11 6.30 -8.20 -8.78
C TYR A 11 5.58 -6.86 -8.71
N ILE A 12 6.33 -5.77 -8.75
CA ILE A 12 5.78 -4.42 -8.82
C ILE A 12 6.38 -3.70 -10.03
N ASP A 13 5.57 -2.89 -10.70
CA ASP A 13 5.98 -2.01 -11.78
C ASP A 13 5.14 -0.73 -11.73
N ALA A 14 5.74 0.39 -12.10
CA ALA A 14 5.02 1.64 -12.26
C ALA A 14 5.33 2.23 -13.63
N TYR A 15 4.27 2.49 -14.39
CA TYR A 15 4.33 3.15 -15.67
C TYR A 15 3.69 4.55 -15.59
N VAL A 16 3.83 5.33 -16.67
CA VAL A 16 3.45 6.74 -16.77
C VAL A 16 2.05 7.04 -16.23
N GLU A 17 1.09 6.13 -16.36
CA GLU A 17 -0.32 6.35 -15.98
C GLU A 17 -0.88 5.28 -15.02
N VAL A 18 -0.08 4.26 -14.68
CA VAL A 18 -0.59 3.02 -14.08
C VAL A 18 0.42 2.45 -13.11
N LEU A 19 -0.07 2.05 -11.93
CA LEU A 19 0.63 1.19 -10.99
C LEU A 19 0.16 -0.25 -11.19
N GLY A 20 1.10 -1.19 -11.25
CA GLY A 20 0.81 -2.60 -11.47
C GLY A 20 1.57 -3.49 -10.50
N ALA A 21 0.90 -4.52 -10.00
CA ALA A 21 1.54 -5.55 -9.21
C ALA A 21 0.98 -6.94 -9.48
N GLU A 22 1.81 -7.95 -9.28
CA GLU A 22 1.44 -9.35 -9.44
C GLU A 22 2.01 -10.17 -8.28
N LEU A 23 1.17 -10.95 -7.62
CA LEU A 23 1.62 -11.94 -6.64
C LEU A 23 1.71 -13.29 -7.32
N HIS A 24 2.87 -13.92 -7.22
CA HIS A 24 3.14 -15.26 -7.74
C HIS A 24 3.61 -16.17 -6.62
N GLN A 25 3.42 -17.47 -6.81
CA GLN A 25 3.97 -18.50 -5.94
C GLN A 25 4.45 -19.69 -6.76
N THR A 26 5.62 -20.21 -6.41
CA THR A 26 6.12 -21.46 -6.98
C THR A 26 5.48 -22.64 -6.25
N GLN A 27 4.69 -23.44 -6.95
CA GLN A 27 4.06 -24.66 -6.44
C GLN A 27 4.64 -25.89 -7.15
N ILE A 28 4.58 -27.06 -6.52
CA ILE A 28 4.98 -28.31 -7.14
C ILE A 28 3.76 -28.88 -7.87
N ASN A 29 3.76 -28.78 -9.20
CA ASN A 29 2.74 -29.35 -10.07
C ASN A 29 3.37 -30.50 -10.87
N HIS A 30 2.80 -31.71 -10.80
CA HIS A 30 3.30 -32.88 -11.53
C HIS A 30 4.82 -33.13 -11.35
N ASP A 31 5.29 -33.10 -10.09
CA ASP A 31 6.70 -33.26 -9.70
C ASP A 31 7.67 -32.20 -10.26
N LYS A 32 7.15 -31.08 -10.77
CA LYS A 32 7.96 -29.96 -11.27
C LYS A 32 7.58 -28.66 -10.57
N PRO A 33 8.56 -27.79 -10.24
CA PRO A 33 8.26 -26.45 -9.76
C PRO A 33 7.66 -25.62 -10.90
N ASP A 34 6.48 -25.08 -10.66
CA ASP A 34 5.74 -24.22 -11.58
C ASP A 34 5.36 -22.92 -10.87
N GLU A 35 5.68 -21.77 -11.47
CA GLU A 35 5.37 -20.46 -10.90
C GLU A 35 4.04 -19.98 -11.45
N GLY A 36 3.03 -19.94 -10.58
CA GLY A 36 1.68 -19.53 -10.93
C GLY A 36 1.33 -18.15 -10.35
N PRO A 37 0.62 -17.30 -11.11
CA PRO A 37 0.07 -16.08 -10.57
C PRO A 37 -1.11 -16.38 -9.64
N LEU A 38 -1.18 -15.64 -8.55
CA LEU A 38 -2.25 -15.71 -7.54
C LEU A 38 -3.10 -14.45 -7.52
N TYR A 39 -2.49 -13.30 -7.83
CA TYR A 39 -3.14 -12.00 -7.77
C TYR A 39 -2.55 -11.06 -8.80
N PHE A 40 -3.40 -10.21 -9.37
CA PHE A 40 -3.02 -9.10 -10.25
C PHE A 40 -3.72 -7.83 -9.76
N ASN A 41 -2.97 -6.73 -9.66
CA ASN A 41 -3.50 -5.40 -9.43
C ASN A 41 -3.06 -4.48 -10.56
N LEU A 42 -4.00 -3.69 -11.06
CA LEU A 42 -3.76 -2.57 -11.95
C LEU A 42 -4.59 -1.39 -11.48
N ARG A 43 -3.92 -0.27 -11.23
CA ARG A 43 -4.57 0.94 -10.76
C ARG A 43 -4.07 2.13 -11.54
N LYS A 44 -4.99 2.92 -12.10
CA LYS A 44 -4.64 4.23 -12.67
C LYS A 44 -4.18 5.17 -11.57
N ILE A 45 -3.17 5.98 -11.88
CA ILE A 45 -2.69 7.02 -10.98
C ILE A 45 -3.66 8.20 -10.97
N ASN A 46 -3.73 8.89 -9.83
CA ASN A 46 -4.51 10.12 -9.72
C ASN A 46 -3.68 11.34 -10.17
N PRO A 47 -4.32 12.48 -10.54
CA PRO A 47 -3.60 13.68 -11.00
C PRO A 47 -2.57 14.25 -9.99
N THR A 48 -2.76 13.95 -8.70
CA THR A 48 -1.79 14.32 -7.66
C THR A 48 -0.56 13.41 -7.68
N GLU A 49 -0.78 12.13 -7.97
CA GLU A 49 0.27 11.12 -8.04
C GLU A 49 1.08 11.28 -9.32
N GLU A 50 0.51 11.73 -10.44
CA GLU A 50 1.23 12.03 -11.70
C GLU A 50 2.50 12.90 -11.52
N ARG A 51 2.53 13.73 -10.47
CA ARG A 51 3.68 14.58 -10.14
C ARG A 51 4.81 13.84 -9.45
N TYR A 52 4.62 12.57 -9.09
CA TYR A 52 5.62 11.72 -8.48
C TYR A 52 6.60 11.22 -9.55
N GLY A 53 7.90 11.31 -9.26
CA GLY A 53 8.90 10.63 -10.07
C GLY A 53 8.75 9.11 -10.00
N SER A 54 9.27 8.40 -10.99
CA SER A 54 9.19 6.93 -11.13
C SER A 54 9.48 6.18 -9.83
N GLY A 55 10.57 6.55 -9.16
CA GLY A 55 10.94 5.91 -7.89
C GLY A 55 9.93 6.07 -6.76
N LYS A 56 9.18 7.19 -6.71
CA LYS A 56 8.08 7.37 -5.75
C LYS A 56 6.84 6.59 -6.16
N MET A 57 6.57 6.47 -7.47
CA MET A 57 5.45 5.69 -7.98
C MET A 57 5.59 4.21 -7.65
N GLU A 58 6.79 3.64 -7.80
CA GLU A 58 7.00 2.24 -7.43
C GLU A 58 6.91 2.01 -5.92
N CYS A 59 7.38 2.96 -5.11
CA CYS A 59 7.17 2.89 -3.66
C CYS A 59 5.68 2.95 -3.30
N LEU A 60 4.91 3.80 -4.01
CA LEU A 60 3.47 3.90 -3.83
C LEU A 60 2.75 2.60 -4.21
N CYS A 61 3.13 2.00 -5.34
CA CYS A 61 2.62 0.70 -5.77
C CYS A 61 2.85 -0.34 -4.68
N LEU A 62 4.10 -0.47 -4.21
CA LEU A 62 4.43 -1.41 -3.15
C LEU A 62 3.57 -1.22 -1.89
N VAL A 63 3.43 0.01 -1.40
CA VAL A 63 2.67 0.28 -0.17
C VAL A 63 1.20 -0.13 -0.33
N GLN A 64 0.60 0.16 -1.48
CA GLN A 64 -0.80 -0.19 -1.73
C GLN A 64 -1.02 -1.69 -1.88
N ASP A 65 -0.11 -2.37 -2.56
CA ASP A 65 -0.21 -3.80 -2.75
C ASP A 65 0.08 -4.58 -1.47
N LEU A 66 0.98 -4.10 -0.61
CA LEU A 66 1.18 -4.65 0.73
C LEU A 66 -0.08 -4.54 1.58
N GLU A 67 -0.79 -3.41 1.52
CA GLU A 67 -2.04 -3.22 2.26
C GLU A 67 -3.13 -4.19 1.78
N LYS A 68 -3.29 -4.36 0.46
CA LYS A 68 -4.28 -5.30 -0.11
C LYS A 68 -3.92 -6.76 0.14
N LEU A 69 -2.63 -7.10 0.09
CA LEU A 69 -2.12 -8.45 0.24
C LEU A 69 -1.73 -8.79 1.69
N HIS A 70 -2.08 -7.95 2.65
CA HIS A 70 -1.74 -8.13 4.06
C HIS A 70 -2.09 -9.55 4.54
N TYR A 71 -3.28 -10.05 4.23
CA TYR A 71 -3.70 -11.41 4.62
C TYR A 71 -2.86 -12.56 4.03
N PHE A 72 -2.16 -12.33 2.91
CA PHE A 72 -1.27 -13.32 2.30
C PHE A 72 0.18 -13.19 2.79
N LEU A 73 0.63 -11.94 2.97
CA LEU A 73 2.03 -11.60 3.21
C LEU A 73 2.37 -11.49 4.71
N ASP A 74 1.37 -11.29 5.57
CA ASP A 74 1.58 -11.27 7.01
C ASP A 74 2.04 -12.65 7.50
N GLY A 75 3.09 -12.66 8.31
CA GLY A 75 3.72 -13.87 8.83
C GLY A 75 4.41 -14.79 7.81
N THR A 76 4.41 -14.48 6.51
CA THR A 76 5.03 -15.30 5.45
C THR A 76 6.26 -14.63 4.87
N VAL A 77 7.21 -15.40 4.33
CA VAL A 77 8.40 -14.86 3.64
C VAL A 77 8.05 -14.57 2.18
N PHE A 78 8.42 -13.40 1.68
CA PHE A 78 8.18 -13.06 0.29
C PHE A 78 9.28 -12.18 -0.30
N ASP A 79 9.44 -12.29 -1.62
CA ASP A 79 10.36 -11.49 -2.40
C ASP A 79 9.62 -10.34 -3.08
N VAL A 80 10.09 -9.12 -2.90
CA VAL A 80 9.66 -7.98 -3.72
C VAL A 80 10.62 -7.81 -4.88
N ILE A 81 10.07 -7.86 -6.08
CA ILE A 81 10.78 -7.83 -7.35
C ILE A 81 10.42 -6.52 -8.07
N THR A 82 11.42 -5.66 -8.21
CA THR A 82 11.33 -4.31 -8.81
C THR A 82 12.64 -4.01 -9.54
N ASP A 83 12.58 -3.25 -10.62
CA ASP A 83 13.74 -2.72 -11.34
C ASP A 83 14.31 -1.44 -10.68
N CYS A 84 13.62 -0.88 -9.69
CA CYS A 84 13.98 0.37 -9.06
C CYS A 84 14.62 0.24 -7.68
N ASN A 85 15.74 0.93 -7.53
CA ASN A 85 16.43 1.02 -6.26
C ASN A 85 15.71 1.91 -5.23
N SER A 86 14.64 2.63 -5.62
CA SER A 86 13.95 3.58 -4.73
C SER A 86 13.33 2.92 -3.50
N VAL A 87 12.80 1.71 -3.61
CA VAL A 87 12.31 0.94 -2.45
C VAL A 87 13.45 0.68 -1.46
N LYS A 88 14.65 0.34 -1.97
CA LYS A 88 15.84 0.12 -1.15
C LYS A 88 16.31 1.41 -0.49
N TYR A 89 16.25 2.53 -1.19
CA TYR A 89 16.59 3.84 -0.63
C TYR A 89 15.58 4.31 0.42
N LEU A 90 14.28 4.06 0.24
CA LEU A 90 13.22 4.41 1.18
C LEU A 90 13.45 3.82 2.58
N LEU A 91 13.83 2.54 2.64
CA LEU A 91 14.08 1.87 3.92
C LEU A 91 15.35 2.38 4.62
N LYS A 92 16.36 2.81 3.84
CA LYS A 92 17.65 3.28 4.38
C LYS A 92 17.65 4.77 4.75
N MET A 93 16.85 5.59 4.07
CA MET A 93 16.88 7.04 4.25
C MET A 93 16.35 7.46 5.63
N LYS A 94 16.98 8.48 6.22
CA LYS A 94 16.38 9.29 7.28
C LYS A 94 15.59 10.40 6.58
N THR A 95 14.28 10.22 6.48
CA THR A 95 13.41 11.16 5.77
C THR A 95 12.72 12.11 6.74
N SER A 96 12.74 13.40 6.45
CA SER A 96 11.91 14.41 7.11
C SER A 96 10.52 14.56 6.47
N ASN A 97 10.30 13.92 5.30
CA ASN A 97 9.03 13.98 4.60
C ASN A 97 8.01 13.03 5.24
N ARG A 98 6.89 13.57 5.71
CA ARG A 98 5.83 12.83 6.38
C ARG A 98 5.27 11.67 5.54
N HIS A 99 5.10 11.83 4.23
CA HIS A 99 4.57 10.77 3.37
C HIS A 99 5.53 9.58 3.27
N MET A 100 6.80 9.87 3.01
CA MET A 100 7.85 8.84 2.92
C MET A 100 8.05 8.13 4.26
N LEU A 101 7.90 8.84 5.39
CA LEU A 101 7.96 8.25 6.71
C LEU A 101 6.81 7.24 6.93
N ARG A 102 5.57 7.60 6.56
CA ARG A 102 4.42 6.68 6.66
C ARG A 102 4.64 5.42 5.82
N TRP A 103 5.05 5.58 4.57
CA TRP A 103 5.36 4.44 3.70
C TRP A 103 6.48 3.56 4.26
N LYS A 104 7.52 4.17 4.81
CA LYS A 104 8.61 3.44 5.45
C LYS A 104 8.10 2.59 6.62
N ILE A 105 7.23 3.14 7.47
CA ILE A 105 6.63 2.42 8.60
C ILE A 105 5.81 1.24 8.09
N SER A 106 4.95 1.45 7.09
CA SER A 106 4.13 0.37 6.50
C SER A 106 4.97 -0.76 5.91
N ILE A 107 6.08 -0.45 5.23
CA ILE A 107 6.96 -1.49 4.66
C ILE A 107 7.78 -2.18 5.77
N GLN A 108 8.13 -1.47 6.83
CA GLN A 108 8.91 -2.02 7.95
C GLN A 108 8.17 -3.10 8.73
N GLU A 109 6.84 -3.09 8.73
CA GLU A 109 6.01 -4.16 9.30
C GLU A 109 6.37 -5.54 8.72
N TYR A 110 6.68 -5.59 7.42
CA TYR A 110 7.08 -6.80 6.71
C TYR A 110 8.60 -7.03 6.69
N GLY A 111 9.39 -6.20 7.40
CA GLY A 111 10.83 -6.07 7.19
C GLY A 111 11.67 -7.32 7.47
N GLY A 112 11.20 -8.24 8.31
CA GLY A 112 11.87 -9.54 8.56
C GLY A 112 11.62 -10.57 7.46
N ASN A 113 10.55 -10.38 6.69
CA ASN A 113 10.00 -11.35 5.76
C ASN A 113 10.17 -10.92 4.29
N LEU A 114 10.47 -9.65 4.05
CA LEU A 114 10.65 -9.04 2.74
C LEU A 114 12.11 -9.18 2.28
N THR A 115 12.36 -10.12 1.37
CA THR A 115 13.63 -10.21 0.65
C THR A 115 13.52 -9.43 -0.67
N ARG A 116 14.59 -8.75 -1.07
CA ARG A 116 14.58 -7.83 -2.22
C ARG A 116 15.43 -8.41 -3.34
N ALA A 117 14.80 -8.74 -4.45
CA ALA A 117 15.48 -9.23 -5.63
C ALA A 117 15.38 -8.21 -6.77
N HIS A 118 16.52 -7.65 -7.17
CA HIS A 118 16.62 -6.86 -8.40
C HIS A 118 16.80 -7.84 -9.57
N ARG A 119 15.85 -7.89 -10.51
CA ARG A 119 15.93 -8.80 -11.67
C ARG A 119 15.66 -8.02 -12.95
N TYR A 120 16.73 -7.71 -13.67
CA TYR A 120 16.73 -6.80 -14.83
C TYR A 120 15.97 -7.34 -16.07
N GLU A 121 15.77 -8.66 -16.25
CA GLU A 121 15.39 -9.20 -17.56
C GLU A 121 14.08 -10.01 -17.64
N SER A 122 13.53 -10.52 -16.52
CA SER A 122 12.41 -11.50 -16.58
C SER A 122 11.01 -10.91 -16.33
N ILE A 123 10.92 -9.73 -15.71
CA ILE A 123 9.65 -9.07 -15.34
C ILE A 123 8.92 -8.58 -16.60
N HIS A 124 9.67 -8.21 -17.64
CA HIS A 124 9.13 -7.62 -18.85
C HIS A 124 8.03 -8.46 -19.50
N LYS A 125 8.12 -9.80 -19.52
CA LYS A 125 7.11 -10.64 -20.20
C LYS A 125 5.74 -10.63 -19.52
N SER A 126 5.66 -10.63 -18.18
CA SER A 126 4.37 -10.52 -17.48
C SER A 126 3.89 -9.07 -17.41
N SER A 127 4.81 -8.13 -17.12
CA SER A 127 4.53 -6.69 -17.10
C SER A 127 4.05 -6.14 -18.45
N TYR A 128 4.52 -6.66 -19.59
CA TYR A 128 3.99 -6.25 -20.90
C TYR A 128 2.47 -6.50 -21.05
N GLY A 129 1.94 -7.52 -20.38
CA GLY A 129 0.50 -7.76 -20.29
C GLY A 129 -0.20 -6.67 -19.47
N LEU A 130 0.32 -6.35 -18.30
CA LEU A 130 -0.18 -5.26 -17.43
C LEU A 130 -0.13 -3.89 -18.11
N ARG A 131 0.96 -3.57 -18.82
CA ARG A 131 1.14 -2.34 -19.59
C ARG A 131 0.08 -2.15 -20.69
N ARG A 132 -0.53 -3.25 -21.16
CA ARG A 132 -1.58 -3.24 -22.20
C ARG A 132 -3.01 -3.36 -21.65
N LEU A 133 -3.19 -3.78 -20.40
CA LEU A 133 -4.48 -4.15 -19.81
C LEU A 133 -5.09 -3.10 -18.88
N ALA A 134 -4.48 -1.91 -18.75
CA ALA A 134 -4.98 -0.85 -17.89
C ALA A 134 -6.30 -0.24 -18.39
N LEU A 135 -7.40 -0.94 -18.11
CA LEU A 135 -8.75 -0.42 -18.28
C LEU A 135 -9.00 0.69 -17.26
N ALA A 136 -9.88 1.63 -17.59
CA ALA A 136 -10.28 2.66 -16.62
C ALA A 136 -10.98 2.00 -15.42
N ASN A 137 -10.78 2.56 -14.22
CA ASN A 137 -11.55 2.17 -13.03
C ASN A 137 -12.98 2.75 -13.14
N THR A 138 -13.72 2.33 -14.17
CA THR A 138 -15.12 2.66 -14.40
C THR A 138 -16.01 1.56 -13.81
N PRO A 139 -17.27 1.86 -13.46
CA PRO A 139 -18.23 0.85 -12.95
C PRO A 139 -18.44 -0.34 -13.89
N GLU A 140 -18.03 -0.21 -15.16
CA GLU A 140 -18.08 -1.23 -16.20
C GLU A 140 -16.92 -2.24 -16.10
N SER A 141 -15.87 -1.92 -15.36
CA SER A 141 -14.72 -2.81 -15.15
C SER A 141 -15.08 -3.93 -14.17
N PRO A 142 -14.79 -5.21 -14.48
CA PRO A 142 -15.05 -6.32 -13.56
C PRO A 142 -14.20 -6.26 -12.27
N ALA A 143 -13.13 -5.45 -12.27
CA ALA A 143 -12.28 -5.17 -11.12
C ALA A 143 -12.51 -3.77 -10.55
N TRP A 144 -13.70 -3.18 -10.78
CA TRP A 144 -14.04 -1.86 -10.27
C TRP A 144 -13.98 -1.83 -8.74
N VAL A 145 -13.21 -0.90 -8.22
CA VAL A 145 -13.17 -0.58 -6.79
C VAL A 145 -13.69 0.85 -6.64
N PRO A 146 -14.75 1.09 -5.85
CA PRO A 146 -15.15 2.44 -5.51
C PRO A 146 -13.95 3.18 -4.92
N GLN A 147 -13.52 4.29 -5.53
CA GLN A 147 -12.61 5.20 -4.86
C GLN A 147 -13.44 5.88 -3.77
N GLU A 148 -13.32 5.41 -2.53
CA GLU A 148 -13.82 6.16 -1.39
C GLU A 148 -13.05 7.48 -1.35
N GLU A 149 -13.70 8.57 -1.79
CA GLU A 149 -13.28 9.90 -1.40
C GLU A 149 -13.50 9.98 0.11
N HIS A 150 -12.51 9.55 0.88
CA HIS A 150 -12.41 9.94 2.25
C HIS A 150 -12.26 11.46 2.23
N HIS A 151 -13.37 12.18 2.37
CA HIS A 151 -13.33 13.52 2.89
C HIS A 151 -12.57 13.38 4.20
N ILE A 152 -11.33 13.85 4.22
CA ILE A 152 -10.60 14.02 5.46
C ILE A 152 -11.42 15.08 6.18
N GLU A 153 -12.43 14.67 6.93
CA GLU A 153 -12.90 15.42 8.08
C GLU A 153 -11.68 15.46 8.98
N GLY A 154 -10.80 16.42 8.71
CA GLY A 154 -9.72 16.75 9.61
C GLY A 154 -10.45 17.01 10.89
N LEU A 155 -10.29 16.11 11.87
CA LEU A 155 -10.88 16.21 13.18
C LEU A 155 -10.67 17.65 13.61
N CYS A 156 -11.74 18.44 13.51
CA CYS A 156 -11.61 19.87 13.62
C CYS A 156 -11.32 20.06 15.09
N VAL A 157 -10.05 20.30 15.43
CA VAL A 157 -9.58 20.47 16.81
C VAL A 157 -10.38 21.57 17.53
N THR A 158 -11.11 22.39 16.76
CA THR A 158 -11.99 23.45 17.22
C THR A 158 -13.25 22.98 17.94
N ASP A 159 -13.79 21.78 17.69
CA ASP A 159 -15.04 21.36 18.37
C ASP A 159 -14.80 20.81 19.79
N PHE A 160 -13.64 20.20 20.04
CA PHE A 160 -13.25 19.75 21.38
C PHE A 160 -12.99 20.91 22.35
N GLY A 161 -12.55 22.07 21.84
CA GLY A 161 -12.29 23.24 22.68
C GLY A 161 -13.56 23.74 23.36
N THR A 162 -14.62 23.96 22.58
CA THR A 162 -15.87 24.54 23.09
C THR A 162 -16.62 23.59 24.01
N GLU A 163 -16.72 22.31 23.67
CA GLU A 163 -17.41 21.33 24.52
C GLU A 163 -16.71 21.12 25.86
N PHE A 164 -15.37 21.09 25.87
CA PHE A 164 -14.60 21.00 27.10
C PHE A 164 -14.85 22.20 28.03
N PHE A 165 -14.78 23.43 27.50
CA PHE A 165 -15.02 24.62 28.33
C PHE A 165 -16.48 24.74 28.79
N ASN A 166 -17.44 24.26 28.01
CA ASN A 166 -18.84 24.19 28.41
C ASN A 166 -19.06 23.18 29.56
N GLN A 167 -18.49 21.98 29.46
CA GLN A 167 -18.54 20.99 30.56
C GLN A 167 -17.87 21.50 31.83
N VAL A 168 -16.70 22.13 31.71
CA VAL A 168 -16.00 22.72 32.85
C VAL A 168 -16.86 23.80 33.49
N LYS A 169 -17.49 24.68 32.69
CA LYS A 169 -18.37 25.74 33.20
C LYS A 169 -19.60 25.18 33.92
N GLU A 170 -20.26 24.16 33.36
CA GLU A 170 -21.39 23.47 34.00
C GLU A 170 -20.99 22.84 35.34
N SER A 171 -19.82 22.20 35.40
CA SER A 171 -19.28 21.63 36.64
C SER A 171 -19.07 22.70 37.73
N TYR A 172 -18.52 23.87 37.37
CA TYR A 172 -18.32 24.97 38.32
C TYR A 172 -19.63 25.62 38.79
N GLU A 173 -20.67 25.64 37.95
CA GLU A 173 -22.00 26.15 38.33
C GLU A 173 -22.74 25.18 39.25
N MET A 174 -22.52 23.88 39.09
CA MET A 174 -23.05 22.82 39.98
C MET A 174 -22.39 22.87 41.37
N ASP A 175 -21.07 23.08 41.43
CA ASP A 175 -20.34 23.16 42.72
C ASP A 175 -20.65 24.42 43.54
N LYS A 176 -21.09 25.51 42.89
CA LYS A 176 -21.55 26.72 43.60
C LYS A 176 -22.86 26.54 44.39
N LYS A 177 -23.53 25.39 44.28
CA LYS A 177 -24.72 25.06 45.08
C LYS A 177 -24.40 24.40 46.43
N PHE A 178 -23.12 24.19 46.77
CA PHE A 178 -22.71 23.85 48.14
C PHE A 178 -22.40 25.13 48.93
N ASN A 179 -23.47 25.80 49.37
CA ASN A 179 -23.39 26.70 50.53
C ASN A 179 -23.66 25.89 51.80
N ILE A 180 -22.91 26.22 52.85
CA ILE A 180 -23.13 25.90 54.27
C ILE A 180 -24.61 25.99 54.64
#